data_AF-G4MC48-F1
#
_entry.id   AF-G4MC48-F1
#
_cell.length_a   1.000
_cell.length_b   1.000
_cell.length_c   1.000
_cell.angle_alpha   90.00
_cell.angle_beta   90.00
_cell.angle_gamma   90.00
#
_symmetry.space_group_name_H-M   'P 1'
#
loop_
_entity.id
_entity.type
_entity.pdbx_description
1 polymer ?
#
loop_
_entity_poly.entity_id
_entity_poly.type
_entity_poly.pdbx_seq_one_letter_code
_entity_poly.pdbx_strand_id
1 'polypeptide(L)'
;MPDVRLFEFIEEATEGCAVGPNAFLVRERCAGKRVVIFGLLGAFTPTCSARQVPGYVEAAADLSAAGIDEVWCVSVNDAFVMSAWGRDLQTAGKVKMIADGSARFTQALGLDQDLSERGMGIRSQRYAMVVENGVVKTLAVKTRQVRSQRRSKHPGDVALIAAVPRIASAQRPRRPRSRRNLGPMTGNASIPGIGPFYLTNAVTA
;
A
#
# COMPACT_ATOMS: atom_id res chain seq x y z
N MET A 1 14.45 -4.36 -16.19
CA MET A 1 13.05 -3.90 -16.09
C MET A 1 12.36 -4.12 -17.41
N PRO A 2 11.10 -4.59 -17.43
CA PRO A 2 10.34 -4.79 -18.68
C PRO A 2 10.03 -3.45 -19.37
N ASP A 3 9.92 -3.50 -20.69
CA ASP A 3 9.61 -2.32 -21.52
C ASP A 3 8.09 -2.12 -21.65
N VAL A 4 7.49 -1.57 -20.61
CA VAL A 4 6.04 -1.37 -20.52
C VAL A 4 5.72 0.05 -20.03
N ARG A 5 4.51 0.50 -20.35
CA ARG A 5 3.98 1.77 -19.87
C ARG A 5 3.20 1.60 -18.57
N LEU A 6 3.42 2.52 -17.64
CA LEU A 6 2.63 2.72 -16.44
C LEU A 6 2.09 4.16 -16.43
N PHE A 7 1.18 4.44 -15.50
CA PHE A 7 0.56 5.76 -15.39
C PHE A 7 0.72 6.31 -13.98
N GLU A 8 1.10 7.58 -13.88
CA GLU A 8 1.03 8.37 -12.65
C GLU A 8 0.00 9.47 -12.85
N PHE A 9 -0.89 9.68 -11.88
CA PHE A 9 -1.80 10.81 -11.94
C PHE A 9 -1.09 12.05 -11.41
N ILE A 10 -1.10 13.12 -12.19
CA ILE A 10 -0.51 14.41 -11.83
C ILE A 10 -1.65 15.34 -11.43
N GLU A 11 -1.62 15.81 -10.18
CA GLU A 11 -2.71 16.64 -9.62
C GLU A 11 -2.56 18.12 -9.96
N GLU A 12 -1.33 18.59 -10.11
CA GLU A 12 -1.00 19.98 -10.44
C GLU A 12 -0.19 20.02 -11.72
N ALA A 13 -0.51 20.95 -12.62
CA ALA A 13 0.21 21.09 -13.88
C ALA A 13 1.69 21.41 -13.62
N THR A 14 2.58 20.63 -14.24
CA THR A 14 4.03 20.89 -14.25
C THR A 14 4.52 21.01 -15.67
N GLU A 15 5.70 21.58 -15.88
CA GLU A 15 6.32 21.65 -17.20
C GLU A 15 6.43 20.24 -17.81
N GLY A 16 5.71 19.99 -18.91
CA GLY A 16 5.68 18.70 -19.61
C GLY A 16 4.69 17.64 -19.09
N CYS A 17 3.86 17.93 -18.08
CA CYS A 17 2.80 17.02 -17.64
C CYS A 17 1.45 17.73 -17.51
N ALA A 18 0.41 17.15 -18.12
CA ALA A 18 -0.96 17.63 -17.96
C ALA A 18 -1.55 17.15 -16.63
N VAL A 19 -2.50 17.89 -16.07
CA VAL A 19 -3.30 17.37 -14.95
C VAL A 19 -4.05 16.13 -15.43
N GLY A 20 -3.97 15.03 -14.68
CA GLY A 20 -4.56 13.75 -15.04
C GLY A 20 -3.57 12.60 -15.16
N PRO A 21 -3.98 11.47 -15.78
CA PRO A 21 -3.12 10.31 -15.97
C PRO A 21 -2.02 10.59 -17.01
N ASN A 22 -0.76 10.51 -16.60
CA ASN A 22 0.41 10.67 -17.47
C ASN A 22 1.12 9.32 -17.63
N ALA A 23 1.30 8.90 -18.88
CA ALA A 23 2.00 7.67 -19.20
C ALA A 23 3.52 7.87 -19.16
N PHE A 24 4.25 6.86 -18.69
CA PHE A 24 5.71 6.83 -18.81
C PHE A 24 6.21 5.41 -19.06
N LEU A 25 7.37 5.29 -19.72
CA LEU A 25 8.06 4.02 -19.90
C LEU A 25 8.86 3.67 -18.65
N VAL A 26 8.65 2.44 -18.13
CA VAL A 26 9.29 2.01 -16.88
C VAL A 26 10.81 2.00 -16.99
N ARG A 27 11.35 1.57 -18.15
CA ARG A 27 12.81 1.53 -18.37
C ARG A 27 13.43 2.91 -18.33
N GLU A 28 12.82 3.88 -19.01
CA GLU A 28 13.28 5.26 -19.05
C GLU A 28 13.21 5.90 -17.66
N ARG A 29 12.09 5.71 -16.95
CA ARG A 29 11.90 6.29 -15.62
C ARG A 29 12.86 5.73 -14.57
N CYS A 30 13.29 4.47 -14.72
CA CYS A 30 14.28 3.82 -13.85
C CYS A 30 15.75 4.04 -14.28
N ALA A 31 16.00 4.61 -15.47
CA ALA A 31 17.37 4.82 -15.96
C ALA A 31 18.10 5.83 -15.08
N GLY A 32 19.35 5.54 -14.73
CA GLY A 32 20.17 6.40 -13.87
C GLY A 32 19.69 6.59 -12.43
N LYS A 33 18.64 5.87 -12.01
CA LYS A 33 18.05 5.99 -10.67
C LYS A 33 18.13 4.69 -9.89
N ARG A 34 18.05 4.83 -8.56
CA ARG A 34 17.80 3.77 -7.60
C ARG A 34 16.39 3.91 -7.05
N VAL A 35 15.52 2.98 -7.43
CA VAL A 35 14.07 3.04 -7.18
C VAL A 35 13.65 1.85 -6.32
N VAL A 36 12.88 2.13 -5.27
CA VAL A 36 12.14 1.08 -4.54
C VAL A 36 10.76 0.94 -5.17
N ILE A 37 10.43 -0.25 -5.66
CA ILE A 37 9.11 -0.55 -6.21
C ILE A 37 8.46 -1.62 -5.35
N PHE A 38 7.28 -1.34 -4.79
CA PHE A 38 6.50 -2.33 -4.08
C PHE A 38 5.13 -2.53 -4.73
N GLY A 39 4.81 -3.80 -5.00
CA GLY A 39 3.53 -4.22 -5.56
C GLY A 39 2.56 -4.68 -4.47
N LEU A 40 1.26 -4.50 -4.71
CA LEU A 40 0.20 -4.93 -3.82
C LEU A 40 -1.10 -5.29 -4.55
N LEU A 41 -2.03 -5.92 -3.82
CA LEU A 41 -3.24 -6.50 -4.40
C LEU A 41 -4.20 -5.48 -5.01
N GLY A 42 -4.35 -4.31 -4.39
CA GLY A 42 -5.37 -3.35 -4.79
C GLY A 42 -5.46 -2.16 -3.86
N ALA A 43 -5.72 -0.99 -4.44
CA ALA A 43 -6.10 0.21 -3.73
C ALA A 43 -7.32 -0.04 -2.81
N PHE A 44 -7.41 0.70 -1.72
CA PHE A 44 -8.48 0.61 -0.70
C PHE A 44 -8.61 -0.73 0.05
N THR A 45 -7.81 -1.75 -0.24
CA THR A 45 -7.89 -3.03 0.47
C THR A 45 -7.26 -2.97 1.88
N PRO A 46 -7.81 -3.68 2.89
CA PRO A 46 -7.52 -3.39 4.30
C PRO A 46 -6.04 -3.41 4.71
N THR A 47 -5.29 -4.46 4.31
CA THR A 47 -3.86 -4.57 4.68
C THR A 47 -2.99 -3.58 3.91
N CYS A 48 -3.40 -3.22 2.69
CA CYS A 48 -2.66 -2.29 1.85
C CYS A 48 -2.77 -0.87 2.42
N SER A 49 -4.00 -0.45 2.76
CA SER A 49 -4.29 0.89 3.31
C SER A 49 -3.82 1.05 4.76
N ALA A 50 -3.99 0.04 5.61
CA ALA A 50 -3.70 0.20 7.04
C ALA A 50 -2.26 -0.09 7.44
N ARG A 51 -1.43 -0.66 6.55
CA ARG A 51 -0.06 -1.10 6.90
C ARG A 51 0.96 -0.91 5.80
N GLN A 52 0.74 -1.48 4.61
CA GLN A 52 1.82 -1.53 3.62
C GLN A 52 2.20 -0.14 3.13
N VAL A 53 1.26 0.63 2.58
CA VAL A 53 1.57 1.97 2.05
C VAL A 53 2.02 2.92 3.17
N PRO A 54 1.34 3.02 4.33
CA PRO A 54 1.81 3.86 5.43
C PRO A 54 3.23 3.55 5.89
N GLY A 55 3.63 2.27 5.91
CA GLY A 55 5.00 1.89 6.26
C GLY A 55 6.07 2.45 5.32
N TYR A 56 5.77 2.59 4.02
CA TYR A 56 6.68 3.25 3.07
C TYR A 56 6.62 4.78 3.18
N VAL A 57 5.47 5.34 3.53
CA VAL A 57 5.31 6.79 3.79
C VAL A 57 6.15 7.20 5.01
N GLU A 58 6.11 6.42 6.08
CA GLU A 58 6.92 6.61 7.29
C GLU A 58 8.42 6.46 7.02
N ALA A 59 8.80 5.46 6.22
CA ALA A 59 10.20 5.18 5.90
C ALA A 59 10.78 6.06 4.77
N ALA A 60 10.00 6.96 4.15
CA ALA A 60 10.42 7.68 2.95
C ALA A 60 11.69 8.52 3.15
N ALA A 61 11.84 9.16 4.31
CA ALA A 61 13.03 9.94 4.64
C ALA A 61 14.28 9.05 4.79
N ASP A 62 14.15 7.91 5.47
CA ASP A 62 15.25 6.95 5.65
C ASP A 62 15.66 6.32 4.31
N LEU A 63 14.68 6.00 3.44
CA LEU A 63 14.94 5.49 2.10
C LEU A 63 15.68 6.53 1.26
N SER A 64 15.26 7.79 1.30
CA SER A 64 15.95 8.89 0.62
C SER A 64 17.38 9.08 1.14
N ALA A 65 17.58 9.08 2.46
CA ALA A 65 18.90 9.15 3.09
C ALA A 65 19.80 7.97 2.72
N ALA A 66 19.22 6.80 2.43
CA ALA A 66 19.93 5.62 1.95
C ALA A 66 20.22 5.65 0.43
N GLY A 67 19.91 6.75 -0.26
CA GLY A 67 20.16 6.94 -1.69
C GLY A 67 19.10 6.33 -2.61
N ILE A 68 17.85 6.20 -2.14
CA ILE A 68 16.71 5.89 -3.02
C ILE A 68 16.17 7.20 -3.61
N ASP A 69 16.12 7.28 -4.93
CA ASP A 69 15.62 8.46 -5.65
C ASP A 69 14.09 8.51 -5.66
N GLU A 70 13.43 7.36 -5.85
CA GLU A 70 11.98 7.27 -5.91
C GLU A 70 11.44 6.00 -5.22
N VAL A 71 10.27 6.14 -4.59
CA VAL A 71 9.52 5.01 -4.00
C VAL A 71 8.19 4.89 -4.71
N TRP A 72 7.90 3.74 -5.31
CA TRP A 72 6.69 3.50 -6.11
C TRP A 72 5.79 2.46 -5.44
N CYS A 73 4.52 2.82 -5.25
CA CYS A 73 3.44 1.89 -4.99
C CYS A 73 2.79 1.48 -6.31
N VAL A 74 2.97 0.22 -6.73
CA VAL A 74 2.35 -0.31 -7.95
C VAL A 74 1.15 -1.19 -7.61
N SER A 75 0.04 -0.97 -8.32
CA SER A 75 -1.16 -1.80 -8.21
C SER A 75 -1.83 -1.97 -9.57
N VAL A 76 -2.55 -3.09 -9.73
CA VAL A 76 -3.46 -3.30 -10.86
C VAL A 76 -4.76 -2.54 -10.60
N ASN A 77 -4.67 -1.22 -10.75
CA ASN A 77 -5.73 -0.23 -10.65
C ASN A 77 -5.40 0.88 -11.66
N ASP A 78 -6.40 1.62 -12.11
CA ASP A 78 -6.20 2.81 -12.95
C ASP A 78 -5.65 4.00 -12.14
N ALA A 79 -5.15 5.01 -12.84
CA ALA A 79 -4.48 6.16 -12.24
C ALA A 79 -5.43 7.06 -11.44
N PHE A 80 -6.73 7.13 -11.77
CA PHE A 80 -7.69 7.93 -11.03
C PHE A 80 -7.89 7.35 -9.63
N VAL A 81 -8.09 6.03 -9.55
CA VAL A 81 -8.20 5.30 -8.28
C VAL A 81 -6.90 5.42 -7.47
N MET A 82 -5.74 5.24 -8.11
CA MET A 82 -4.45 5.34 -7.44
C MET A 82 -4.18 6.76 -6.89
N SER A 83 -4.60 7.80 -7.61
CA SER A 83 -4.54 9.20 -7.17
C SER A 83 -5.40 9.46 -5.94
N ALA A 84 -6.68 9.11 -6.02
CA ALA A 84 -7.60 9.29 -4.89
C ALA A 84 -7.12 8.57 -3.64
N TRP A 85 -6.64 7.33 -3.80
CA TRP A 85 -6.08 6.58 -2.70
C TRP A 85 -4.78 7.16 -2.14
N GLY A 86 -3.94 7.74 -3.00
CA GLY A 86 -2.74 8.46 -2.60
C GLY A 86 -3.03 9.68 -1.72
N ARG A 87 -4.09 10.44 -2.05
CA ARG A 87 -4.54 11.58 -1.22
C ARG A 87 -5.01 11.10 0.16
N ASP A 88 -5.85 10.07 0.21
CA ASP A 88 -6.33 9.50 1.48
C ASP A 88 -5.20 9.00 2.38
N LEU A 89 -4.12 8.53 1.78
CA LEU A 89 -2.94 8.01 2.48
C LEU A 89 -1.79 9.03 2.61
N GLN A 90 -1.99 10.27 2.16
CA GLN A 90 -1.02 11.37 2.26
C GLN A 90 0.36 11.01 1.68
N THR A 91 0.37 10.41 0.49
CA THR A 91 1.60 9.88 -0.13
C THR A 91 2.42 10.93 -0.88
N ALA A 92 1.88 12.13 -1.10
CA ALA A 92 2.51 13.21 -1.86
C ALA A 92 3.95 13.50 -1.36
N GLY A 93 4.89 13.61 -2.31
CA GLY A 93 6.31 13.85 -2.02
C GLY A 93 7.07 12.68 -1.39
N LYS A 94 6.41 11.56 -1.07
CA LYS A 94 7.02 10.42 -0.35
C LYS A 94 6.93 9.11 -1.13
N VAL A 95 5.73 8.79 -1.62
CA VAL A 95 5.46 7.57 -2.40
C VAL A 95 4.66 7.95 -3.63
N LYS A 96 5.17 7.58 -4.81
CA LYS A 96 4.48 7.73 -6.08
C LYS A 96 3.46 6.61 -6.25
N MET A 97 2.23 6.97 -6.56
CA MET A 97 1.12 6.03 -6.75
C MET A 97 1.02 5.67 -8.24
N ILE A 98 1.58 4.52 -8.60
CA ILE A 98 1.77 4.10 -9.99
C ILE A 98 0.72 3.07 -10.38
N ALA A 99 -0.04 3.38 -11.43
CA ALA A 99 -1.10 2.55 -11.96
C ALA A 99 -0.59 1.60 -13.06
N ASP A 100 -0.82 0.30 -12.83
CA ASP A 100 -0.68 -0.79 -13.80
C ASP A 100 -2.09 -1.32 -14.16
N GLY A 101 -2.98 -0.43 -14.59
CA GLY A 101 -4.41 -0.74 -14.76
C GLY A 101 -4.72 -1.91 -15.71
N SER A 102 -3.81 -2.21 -16.64
CA SER A 102 -3.93 -3.33 -17.59
C SER A 102 -3.09 -4.56 -17.21
N ALA A 103 -2.53 -4.60 -15.99
CA ALA A 103 -1.66 -5.65 -15.45
C ALA A 103 -0.41 -5.98 -16.29
N ARG A 104 -0.04 -5.15 -17.27
CA ARG A 104 1.03 -5.45 -18.24
C ARG A 104 2.37 -5.53 -17.56
N PHE A 105 2.64 -4.63 -16.61
CA PHE A 105 3.89 -4.66 -15.86
C PHE A 105 3.94 -5.84 -14.91
N THR A 106 2.87 -6.06 -14.16
CA THR A 106 2.75 -7.16 -13.21
C THR A 106 2.92 -8.53 -13.91
N GLN A 107 2.26 -8.73 -15.06
CA GLN A 107 2.39 -9.95 -15.86
C GLN A 107 3.78 -10.10 -16.48
N ALA A 108 4.39 -9.01 -16.98
CA ALA A 108 5.75 -9.06 -17.52
C ALA A 108 6.79 -9.43 -16.45
N LEU A 109 6.49 -9.20 -15.17
CA LEU A 109 7.32 -9.66 -14.05
C LEU A 109 6.98 -11.09 -13.59
N GLY A 110 5.89 -11.70 -14.09
CA GLY A 110 5.38 -12.97 -13.59
C GLY A 110 4.90 -12.89 -12.14
N LEU A 111 4.43 -11.71 -11.72
CA LEU A 111 4.00 -11.42 -10.34
C LEU A 111 2.49 -11.21 -10.26
N ASP A 112 1.72 -11.66 -11.24
CA ASP A 112 0.27 -11.66 -11.19
C ASP A 112 -0.27 -12.84 -10.35
N GLN A 113 -1.51 -12.71 -9.92
CA GLN A 113 -2.30 -13.74 -9.26
C GLN A 113 -3.78 -13.54 -9.61
N ASP A 114 -4.51 -14.63 -9.74
CA ASP A 114 -5.96 -14.60 -9.94
C ASP A 114 -6.69 -14.53 -8.59
N LEU A 115 -7.47 -13.46 -8.40
CA LEU A 115 -8.34 -13.24 -7.24
C LEU A 115 -9.81 -13.12 -7.67
N SER A 116 -10.21 -13.77 -8.76
CA SER A 116 -11.58 -13.77 -9.28
C SER A 116 -12.60 -14.29 -8.27
N GLU A 117 -12.26 -15.30 -7.46
CA GLU A 117 -13.13 -15.80 -6.37
C GLU A 117 -13.46 -14.73 -5.31
N ARG A 118 -12.65 -13.65 -5.24
CA ARG A 118 -12.87 -12.51 -4.35
C ARG A 118 -13.47 -11.30 -5.08
N GLY A 119 -13.90 -11.47 -6.33
CA GLY A 119 -14.44 -10.41 -7.18
C GLY A 119 -13.39 -9.39 -7.63
N MET A 120 -12.11 -9.74 -7.63
CA MET A 120 -11.02 -8.80 -7.93
C MET A 120 -10.39 -8.99 -9.31
N GLY A 121 -10.55 -10.16 -9.92
CA GLY A 121 -9.88 -10.53 -11.16
C GLY A 121 -8.37 -10.71 -10.99
N ILE A 122 -7.62 -10.51 -12.07
CA ILE A 122 -6.14 -10.56 -12.05
C ILE A 122 -5.58 -9.36 -11.29
N ARG A 123 -4.70 -9.62 -10.32
CA ARG A 123 -4.06 -8.60 -9.48
C ARG A 123 -2.57 -8.87 -9.29
N SER A 124 -1.87 -7.91 -8.73
CA SER A 124 -0.47 -8.08 -8.33
C SER A 124 -0.34 -8.91 -7.07
N GLN A 125 0.68 -9.76 -7.03
CA GLN A 125 1.23 -10.31 -5.80
C GLN A 125 1.81 -9.19 -4.95
N ARG A 126 1.95 -9.43 -3.64
CA ARG A 126 2.62 -8.46 -2.77
C ARG A 126 4.12 -8.69 -2.86
N TYR A 127 4.88 -7.66 -3.25
CA TYR A 127 6.33 -7.74 -3.33
C TYR A 127 6.97 -6.38 -3.05
N ALA A 128 8.28 -6.39 -2.89
CA ALA A 128 9.12 -5.20 -2.92
C ALA A 128 10.42 -5.53 -3.66
N MET A 129 10.93 -4.58 -4.42
CA MET A 129 12.19 -4.71 -5.14
C MET A 129 12.97 -3.40 -5.14
N VAL A 130 14.30 -3.51 -5.11
CA VAL A 130 15.21 -2.41 -5.38
C VAL A 130 15.67 -2.54 -6.83
N VAL A 131 15.51 -1.47 -7.59
CA VAL A 131 15.91 -1.36 -8.98
C VAL A 131 16.99 -0.30 -9.09
N GLU A 132 18.12 -0.62 -9.71
CA GLU A 132 19.21 0.32 -9.98
C GLU A 132 19.50 0.35 -11.46
N ASN A 133 19.40 1.53 -12.06
CA ASN A 133 19.61 1.76 -13.49
C ASN A 133 18.83 0.75 -14.35
N GLY A 134 17.55 0.56 -14.04
CA GLY A 134 16.67 -0.38 -14.73
C GLY A 134 16.99 -1.87 -14.51
N VAL A 135 17.86 -2.24 -13.56
CA VAL A 135 18.18 -3.63 -13.20
C VAL A 135 17.68 -3.94 -11.79
N VAL A 136 16.92 -5.03 -11.64
CA VAL A 136 16.46 -5.50 -10.32
C VAL A 136 17.66 -6.05 -9.55
N LYS A 137 17.97 -5.44 -8.39
CA LYS A 137 19.06 -5.87 -7.51
C LYS A 137 18.59 -6.83 -6.43
N THR A 138 17.41 -6.57 -5.89
CA THR A 138 16.75 -7.44 -4.92
C THR A 138 15.27 -7.50 -5.18
N LEU A 139 14.68 -8.66 -4.88
CA LEU A 139 13.25 -8.91 -4.99
C LEU A 139 12.81 -9.76 -3.79
N ALA A 140 11.85 -9.25 -3.03
CA ALA A 140 11.17 -9.99 -1.98
C ALA A 140 9.69 -10.13 -2.37
N VAL A 141 9.30 -11.32 -2.80
CA VAL A 141 7.90 -11.66 -3.06
C VAL A 141 7.32 -12.25 -1.79
N LYS A 142 6.16 -11.77 -1.36
CA LYS A 142 5.40 -12.37 -0.26
C LYS A 142 4.75 -13.65 -0.75
N THR A 143 5.52 -14.73 -0.75
CA THR A 143 4.98 -16.06 -0.99
C THR A 143 4.17 -16.53 0.22
N ARG A 144 3.12 -17.31 -0.06
CA ARG A 144 2.58 -18.23 0.94
C ARG A 144 3.72 -19.21 1.25
N GLN A 145 4.23 -19.23 2.48
CA GLN A 145 5.43 -20.01 2.81
C GLN A 145 5.25 -21.49 2.44
N VAL A 146 5.90 -21.92 1.36
CA VAL A 146 6.44 -23.27 1.22
C VAL A 146 7.95 -23.09 1.33
N ARG A 147 8.54 -23.68 2.37
CA ARG A 147 9.95 -23.46 2.76
C ARG A 147 10.90 -23.85 1.62
N SER A 148 11.57 -22.87 1.01
CA SER A 148 12.82 -23.07 0.28
C SER A 148 13.61 -21.76 0.29
N GLN A 149 14.50 -21.62 1.27
CA GLN A 149 15.40 -20.46 1.40
C GLN A 149 16.62 -20.67 0.49
N ARG A 150 16.78 -19.83 -0.55
CA ARG A 150 18.10 -19.53 -1.12
C ARG A 150 18.52 -18.15 -0.64
N ARG A 151 19.72 -18.06 -0.03
CA ARG A 151 20.28 -16.79 0.50
C ARG A 151 20.66 -15.85 -0.65
N SER A 152 20.30 -14.56 -0.51
CA SER A 152 20.60 -13.47 -1.44
C SER A 152 22.06 -13.01 -1.33
N LYS A 153 22.66 -12.59 -2.46
CA LYS A 153 24.05 -12.09 -2.58
C LYS A 153 24.23 -10.60 -2.24
N HIS A 154 23.16 -9.87 -1.89
CA HIS A 154 23.20 -8.44 -1.58
C HIS A 154 22.56 -8.14 -0.21
N PRO A 155 23.32 -8.25 0.91
CA PRO A 155 22.77 -8.20 2.26
C PRO A 155 22.22 -6.81 2.66
N GLY A 156 22.80 -5.72 2.15
CA GLY A 156 22.34 -4.35 2.46
C GLY A 156 20.94 -4.04 1.91
N ASP A 157 20.69 -4.41 0.65
CA ASP A 157 19.39 -4.17 0.00
C ASP A 157 18.28 -5.07 0.56
N VAL A 158 18.63 -6.29 0.98
CA VAL A 158 17.68 -7.18 1.67
C VAL A 158 17.31 -6.62 3.04
N ALA A 159 18.26 -6.01 3.76
CA ALA A 159 17.97 -5.33 5.01
C ALA A 159 17.03 -4.14 4.79
N LEU A 160 17.24 -3.37 3.72
CA LEU A 160 16.37 -2.24 3.34
C LEU A 160 14.92 -2.71 3.10
N ILE A 161 14.71 -3.72 2.26
CA ILE A 161 13.37 -4.27 1.99
C ILE A 161 12.74 -4.90 3.24
N ALA A 162 13.52 -5.64 4.03
CA ALA A 162 13.04 -6.31 5.23
C ALA A 162 12.79 -5.36 6.41
N ALA A 163 13.39 -4.17 6.42
CA ALA A 163 13.22 -3.16 7.45
C ALA A 163 11.90 -2.40 7.30
N VAL A 164 11.41 -2.14 6.08
CA VAL A 164 10.19 -1.33 5.87
C VAL A 164 8.96 -1.91 6.60
N PRO A 165 8.65 -3.23 6.53
CA PRO A 165 7.54 -3.79 7.30
C PRO A 165 7.78 -3.83 8.82
N ARG A 166 9.05 -3.79 9.27
CA ARG A 166 9.41 -3.85 10.70
C ARG A 166 9.29 -2.47 11.36
N ILE A 167 9.66 -1.39 10.68
CA ILE A 167 9.50 0.00 11.13
C ILE A 167 8.01 0.30 11.39
N ALA A 168 7.13 -0.04 10.43
CA ALA A 168 5.68 0.17 10.55
C ALA A 168 5.01 -0.64 11.69
N SER A 169 5.64 -1.72 12.16
CA SER A 169 5.10 -2.57 13.24
C SER A 169 5.49 -2.11 14.64
N ALA A 170 6.52 -1.27 14.76
CA ALA A 170 7.08 -0.82 16.03
C ALA A 170 6.23 0.25 16.73
N GLN A 171 5.27 0.87 16.04
CA GLN A 171 4.48 2.00 16.57
C GLN A 171 3.08 1.64 17.09
N ARG A 172 2.79 0.36 17.36
CA ARG A 172 1.53 0.02 18.07
C ARG A 172 1.67 0.36 19.57
N PRO A 173 0.88 1.29 20.13
CA PRO A 173 0.82 1.44 21.59
C PRO A 173 0.38 0.12 22.19
N ARG A 174 1.14 -0.38 23.18
CA ARG A 174 0.75 -1.56 23.95
C ARG A 174 -0.61 -1.25 24.58
N ARG A 175 -1.65 -2.01 24.21
CA ARG A 175 -2.92 -1.97 24.94
C ARG A 175 -2.61 -2.18 26.42
N PRO A 176 -2.97 -1.26 27.33
CA PRO A 176 -2.81 -1.53 28.75
C PRO A 176 -3.67 -2.75 29.08
N ARG A 177 -3.06 -3.75 29.73
CA ARG A 177 -3.80 -4.88 30.30
C ARG A 177 -4.74 -4.29 31.35
N SER A 178 -6.04 -4.29 31.09
CA SER A 178 -7.01 -3.99 32.13
C SER A 178 -6.89 -5.05 33.22
N ARG A 179 -6.41 -4.65 34.39
CA ARG A 179 -6.54 -5.46 35.61
C ARG A 179 -8.03 -5.51 35.91
N ARG A 180 -8.64 -6.69 35.78
CA ARG A 180 -9.97 -6.94 36.34
C ARG A 180 -9.85 -6.91 37.85
N ASN A 181 -10.28 -5.82 38.48
CA ASN A 181 -10.67 -5.86 39.88
C ASN A 181 -12.18 -6.10 39.91
N LEU A 182 -12.57 -7.31 40.32
CA LEU A 182 -13.94 -7.63 40.72
C LEU A 182 -14.09 -7.19 42.18
N GLY A 183 -14.78 -6.08 42.41
CA GLY A 183 -15.31 -5.66 43.72
C GLY A 183 -16.83 -5.81 43.75
N PRO A 184 -17.45 -5.98 44.93
CA PRO A 184 -18.82 -6.51 45.02
C PRO A 184 -19.88 -5.47 44.69
N MET A 185 -20.93 -5.93 44.00
CA MET A 185 -22.12 -5.17 43.65
C MET A 185 -23.01 -4.97 44.89
N THR A 186 -23.17 -3.74 45.34
CA THR A 186 -24.31 -3.31 46.17
C THR A 186 -24.65 -1.86 45.85
N GLY A 187 -25.90 -1.57 45.46
CA GLY A 187 -26.41 -0.19 45.43
C GLY A 187 -27.47 0.08 44.36
N ASN A 188 -28.74 0.05 44.80
CA ASN A 188 -29.91 0.56 44.11
C ASN A 188 -29.73 2.03 43.66
N ALA A 189 -30.11 2.35 42.42
CA ALA A 189 -30.43 3.72 42.02
C ALA A 189 -31.54 3.74 40.97
N SER A 190 -32.66 4.32 41.37
CA SER A 190 -33.88 4.57 40.61
C SER A 190 -33.63 5.47 39.38
N ILE A 191 -34.26 5.14 38.25
CA ILE A 191 -34.31 5.98 37.05
C ILE A 191 -35.70 6.63 36.98
N PRO A 192 -35.84 7.97 37.01
CA PRO A 192 -37.08 8.62 36.64
C PRO A 192 -37.03 9.16 35.20
N GLY A 193 -38.05 8.82 34.41
CA GLY A 193 -38.58 9.72 33.39
C GLY A 193 -38.14 9.49 31.95
N ILE A 194 -38.82 8.59 31.23
CA ILE A 194 -39.18 8.79 29.82
C ILE A 194 -40.58 8.17 29.62
N GLY A 195 -41.58 9.02 29.39
CA GLY A 195 -42.93 8.60 28.98
C GLY A 195 -42.99 8.20 27.49
N PRO A 196 -44.05 7.50 27.06
CA PRO A 196 -44.18 6.95 25.71
C PRO A 196 -44.74 7.99 24.72
N PHE A 197 -44.83 7.61 23.43
CA PHE A 197 -45.43 8.29 22.26
C PHE A 197 -44.43 8.90 21.27
N TYR A 198 -44.50 8.77 19.94
CA TYR A 198 -45.36 8.09 18.94
C TYR A 198 -44.44 7.80 17.73
N LEU A 199 -44.59 6.65 17.05
CA LEU A 199 -44.10 6.46 15.68
C LEU A 199 -45.30 6.05 14.83
N THR A 200 -45.89 7.02 14.14
CA THR A 200 -46.91 6.82 13.11
C THR A 200 -46.25 6.72 11.73
N ASN A 201 -46.69 5.69 11.03
CA ASN A 201 -46.47 5.28 9.65
C ASN A 201 -46.20 6.37 8.61
N ALA A 202 -45.31 6.07 7.67
CA ALA A 202 -45.44 6.48 6.27
C ALA A 202 -45.39 5.24 5.37
N VAL A 203 -46.39 5.18 4.50
CA VAL A 203 -46.84 4.06 3.68
C VAL A 203 -46.15 4.08 2.31
N THR A 204 -45.96 2.89 1.75
CA THR A 204 -45.62 2.61 0.34
C THR A 204 -46.73 3.05 -0.62
N ALA A 205 -46.33 3.70 -1.72
CA ALA A 205 -46.94 3.60 -3.04
C ALA A 205 -45.83 3.75 -4.09
#